data_AF-A0A2D9H0L4-F1
#
_entry.id   AF-A0A2D9H0L4-F1
#
_cell.length_a   1.000
_cell.length_b   1.000
_cell.length_c   1.000
_cell.angle_alpha   90.00
_cell.angle_beta   90.00
_cell.angle_gamma   90.00
#
_symmetry.space_group_name_H-M   'P 1'
#
loop_
_entity.id
_entity.type
_entity.pdbx_description
1 polymer ?
#
loop_
_entity_poly.entity_id
_entity_poly.type
_entity_poly.pdbx_seq_one_letter_code
_entity_poly.pdbx_strand_id
1 'polypeptide(L)'
;MDELGMGERGMGGRGLEVDEAWRELRRRLADRVAGIGPEESLVLAVQVAGLGDGPGPYVTVGGRAGGGWRVEAASNPHLDAAHQLDEGGHERLLALGWGAPTYLPGQAGSGSAHWWVDLEAGEEERAAWLLVQALREAYAVPHPAFLESSGLDLAGLQGPDSPPAPEPPDRVELIEQLPVVRPRDVEHLRELVVETLTVMTGADVFVDEEGDVVVPCGEESLIWVGPDLDRPVVSITAVLVDRVTRPQAGLAALNLVGGRLPHVSARMLGSRLTITHELHAMPFVPEHLAGWVARCQVEIDEVAAEAALLLGGERYLENLDAPRPAPVLDEEVATIAELLAVGSVSPRVVAEVFGHSRGALVRRLVGLRQGHLIAHTEDVDGLLDALRAGLRWIVDEPDRQADARRRARRRVAPRPSIQSVLLDDQPDLFESESGPTG
;
A
#
# COMPACT_ATOMS: atom_id res chain seq x y z
N MET A 1 -37.79 -40.73 -47.88
CA MET A 1 -36.34 -40.91 -47.62
C MET A 1 -36.03 -39.77 -46.69
N ASP A 2 -36.24 -40.08 -45.42
CA ASP A 2 -36.69 -39.12 -44.43
C ASP A 2 -35.48 -38.48 -43.76
N GLU A 3 -35.39 -37.17 -43.89
CA GLU A 3 -34.55 -36.34 -43.06
C GLU A 3 -35.30 -35.89 -41.80
N LEU A 4 -34.49 -35.64 -40.77
CA LEU A 4 -34.71 -34.83 -39.57
C LEU A 4 -35.13 -35.59 -38.30
N GLY A 5 -34.19 -35.63 -37.36
CA GLY A 5 -34.46 -35.94 -35.96
C GLY A 5 -33.22 -36.28 -35.13
N MET A 6 -32.10 -35.56 -35.30
CA MET A 6 -30.99 -35.62 -34.33
C MET A 6 -31.46 -35.00 -33.01
N GLY A 7 -31.47 -35.79 -31.96
CA GLY A 7 -31.78 -35.35 -30.59
C GLY A 7 -30.61 -34.56 -29.99
N GLU A 8 -30.81 -33.26 -29.83
CA GLU A 8 -30.11 -32.44 -28.86
C GLU A 8 -30.49 -32.90 -27.44
N ARG A 9 -29.48 -33.31 -26.67
CA ARG A 9 -29.57 -33.42 -25.21
C ARG A 9 -29.42 -32.02 -24.63
N GLY A 10 -30.53 -31.37 -24.29
CA GLY A 10 -30.56 -30.09 -23.59
C GLY A 10 -31.28 -30.15 -22.24
N MET A 11 -30.65 -29.53 -21.22
CA MET A 11 -31.20 -28.92 -19.99
C MET A 11 -31.95 -29.79 -18.95
N GLY A 12 -31.89 -29.51 -17.64
CA GLY A 12 -31.32 -28.36 -16.93
C GLY A 12 -31.43 -28.53 -15.40
N GLY A 13 -30.52 -27.87 -14.66
CA GLY A 13 -30.66 -27.70 -13.21
C GLY A 13 -31.86 -26.80 -12.93
N ARG A 14 -32.85 -27.30 -12.18
CA ARG A 14 -34.02 -26.54 -11.74
C ARG A 14 -33.65 -25.72 -10.51
N GLY A 15 -33.69 -24.39 -10.62
CA GLY A 15 -33.67 -23.47 -9.47
C GLY A 15 -35.00 -23.45 -8.70
N LEU A 16 -34.97 -22.91 -7.46
CA LEU A 16 -36.13 -22.89 -6.54
C LEU A 16 -36.91 -21.57 -6.66
N GLU A 17 -38.24 -21.59 -6.50
CA GLU A 17 -39.02 -20.34 -6.40
C GLU A 17 -38.63 -19.51 -5.17
N VAL A 18 -38.85 -18.19 -5.15
CA VAL A 18 -38.41 -17.28 -4.06
C VAL A 18 -38.79 -17.77 -2.66
N ASP A 19 -40.04 -18.20 -2.48
CA ASP A 19 -40.51 -18.73 -1.20
C ASP A 19 -39.91 -20.10 -0.86
N GLU A 20 -39.55 -20.88 -1.88
CA GLU A 20 -38.87 -22.16 -1.71
C GLU A 20 -37.39 -21.96 -1.37
N ALA A 21 -36.72 -20.98 -1.96
CA ALA A 21 -35.36 -20.59 -1.63
C ALA A 21 -35.26 -20.09 -0.18
N TRP A 22 -36.19 -19.25 0.29
CA TRP A 22 -36.25 -18.83 1.69
C TRP A 22 -36.52 -20.00 2.65
N ARG A 23 -37.39 -20.94 2.27
CA ARG A 23 -37.64 -22.16 3.06
C ARG A 23 -36.40 -23.05 3.15
N GLU A 24 -35.70 -23.23 2.04
CA GLU A 24 -34.48 -24.03 1.98
C GLU A 24 -33.34 -23.36 2.77
N LEU A 25 -33.18 -22.03 2.70
CA LEU A 25 -32.23 -21.31 3.56
C LEU A 25 -32.54 -21.53 5.04
N ARG A 26 -33.82 -21.41 5.44
CA ARG A 26 -34.22 -21.63 6.84
C ARG A 26 -33.85 -23.03 7.32
N ARG A 27 -34.11 -24.05 6.51
CA ARG A 27 -33.77 -25.44 6.82
C ARG A 27 -32.26 -25.61 7.04
N ARG A 28 -31.45 -25.10 6.10
CA ARG A 28 -29.97 -25.15 6.20
C ARG A 28 -29.44 -24.38 7.40
N LEU A 29 -30.06 -23.25 7.74
CA LEU A 29 -29.71 -22.48 8.93
C LEU A 29 -29.99 -23.25 10.22
N ALA A 30 -31.16 -23.88 10.34
CA ALA A 30 -31.49 -24.69 11.52
C ALA A 30 -30.47 -25.84 11.70
N ASP A 31 -30.13 -26.54 10.61
CA ASP A 31 -29.12 -27.59 10.60
C ASP A 31 -27.74 -27.05 11.03
N ARG A 32 -27.34 -25.86 10.55
CA ARG A 32 -26.04 -25.26 10.92
C ARG A 32 -25.99 -24.78 12.36
N VAL A 33 -27.07 -24.15 12.85
CA VAL A 33 -27.19 -23.64 14.22
C VAL A 33 -27.07 -24.79 15.23
N ALA A 34 -27.66 -25.95 14.94
CA ALA A 34 -27.51 -27.15 15.77
C ALA A 34 -26.05 -27.58 15.98
N GLY A 35 -25.18 -27.26 15.02
CA GLY A 35 -23.74 -27.55 15.07
C GLY A 35 -22.84 -26.42 15.59
N ILE A 36 -23.37 -25.25 15.95
CA ILE A 36 -22.57 -24.12 16.46
C ILE A 36 -22.15 -24.38 17.90
N GLY A 37 -20.83 -24.46 18.13
CA GLY A 37 -20.22 -24.53 19.46
C GLY A 37 -20.22 -23.18 20.20
N PRO A 38 -19.90 -23.16 21.51
CA PRO A 38 -19.96 -21.97 22.37
C PRO A 38 -18.99 -20.82 21.99
N GLU A 39 -17.98 -21.10 21.17
CA GLU A 39 -17.01 -20.11 20.67
C GLU A 39 -17.09 -19.95 19.14
N GLU A 40 -18.10 -20.57 18.51
CA GLU A 40 -18.34 -20.44 17.07
C GLU A 40 -19.42 -19.41 16.80
N SER A 41 -19.26 -18.70 15.69
CA SER A 41 -20.27 -17.78 15.18
C SER A 41 -20.51 -17.98 13.69
N LEU A 42 -21.76 -17.80 13.27
CA LEU A 42 -22.17 -17.72 11.87
C LEU A 42 -22.57 -16.29 11.54
N VAL A 43 -22.13 -15.78 10.40
CA VAL A 43 -22.58 -14.49 9.85
C VAL A 43 -23.25 -14.73 8.49
N LEU A 44 -24.37 -14.05 8.28
CA LEU A 44 -25.04 -13.90 6.99
C LEU A 44 -25.14 -12.41 6.68
N ALA A 45 -24.57 -11.99 5.56
CA ALA A 45 -24.54 -10.58 5.14
C ALA A 45 -25.10 -10.43 3.73
N VAL A 46 -25.74 -9.30 3.45
CA VAL A 46 -26.18 -8.94 2.11
C VAL A 46 -24.98 -8.41 1.33
N GLN A 47 -24.76 -8.95 0.13
CA GLN A 47 -23.79 -8.39 -0.81
C GLN A 47 -24.23 -6.99 -1.21
N VAL A 48 -23.38 -6.01 -0.92
CA VAL A 48 -23.54 -4.63 -1.36
C VAL A 48 -22.39 -4.27 -2.29
N ALA A 49 -22.70 -3.66 -3.43
CA ALA A 49 -21.67 -3.09 -4.30
C ALA A 49 -20.97 -1.97 -3.53
N GLY A 50 -19.65 -2.12 -3.31
CA GLY A 50 -18.86 -1.33 -2.35
C GLY A 50 -18.74 0.17 -2.67
N LEU A 51 -19.80 0.93 -2.43
CA LEU A 51 -19.88 2.37 -2.69
C LEU A 51 -20.35 3.18 -1.45
N GLY A 52 -20.34 2.61 -0.24
CA GLY A 52 -20.95 3.19 0.97
C GLY A 52 -20.02 3.33 2.19
N ASP A 53 -20.46 4.11 3.19
CA ASP A 53 -19.76 4.45 4.44
C ASP A 53 -19.82 3.32 5.50
N GLY A 54 -20.35 2.13 5.15
CA GLY A 54 -20.49 0.98 6.06
C GLY A 54 -20.93 -0.31 5.35
N PRO A 55 -21.07 -1.43 6.08
CA PRO A 55 -21.54 -2.69 5.51
C PRO A 55 -23.05 -2.68 5.22
N GLY A 56 -23.48 -3.59 4.32
CA GLY A 56 -24.89 -3.89 4.10
C GLY A 56 -25.53 -4.64 5.28
N PRO A 57 -26.85 -4.93 5.24
CA PRO A 57 -27.54 -5.65 6.31
C PRO A 57 -26.91 -7.01 6.60
N TYR A 58 -26.80 -7.36 7.89
CA TYR A 58 -26.31 -8.66 8.29
C TYR A 58 -26.98 -9.16 9.57
N VAL A 59 -26.96 -10.47 9.74
CA VAL A 59 -27.41 -11.17 10.95
C VAL A 59 -26.36 -12.18 11.39
N THR A 60 -26.28 -12.42 12.70
CA THR A 60 -25.29 -13.30 13.30
C THR A 60 -25.93 -14.29 14.26
N VAL A 61 -25.25 -15.42 14.46
CA VAL A 61 -25.56 -16.40 15.51
C VAL A 61 -24.26 -16.78 16.20
N GLY A 62 -24.20 -16.62 17.52
CA GLY A 62 -23.07 -17.09 18.34
C GLY A 62 -23.52 -18.10 19.38
N GLY A 63 -22.73 -19.15 19.60
CA GLY A 63 -22.96 -20.06 20.72
C GLY A 63 -22.74 -19.37 22.08
N ARG A 64 -23.41 -19.85 23.13
CA ARG A 64 -23.26 -19.31 24.50
C ARG A 64 -22.61 -20.34 25.41
N ALA A 65 -21.76 -19.89 26.33
CA ALA A 65 -21.04 -20.75 27.28
C ALA A 65 -21.96 -21.59 28.20
N GLY A 66 -23.24 -21.23 28.35
CA GLY A 66 -24.26 -21.98 29.10
C GLY A 66 -25.12 -22.93 28.26
N GLY A 67 -24.85 -23.05 26.95
CA GLY A 67 -25.74 -23.67 25.98
C GLY A 67 -26.70 -22.68 25.34
N GLY A 68 -27.29 -23.09 24.21
CA GLY A 68 -28.12 -22.21 23.39
C GLY A 68 -27.31 -21.19 22.59
N TRP A 69 -28.00 -20.19 22.03
CA TRP A 69 -27.43 -19.24 21.09
C TRP A 69 -27.88 -17.82 21.38
N ARG A 70 -27.04 -16.87 20.98
CA ARG A 70 -27.46 -15.48 20.78
C ARG A 70 -27.59 -15.24 19.29
N VAL A 71 -28.75 -14.78 18.86
CA VAL A 71 -28.96 -14.29 17.49
C VAL A 71 -28.96 -12.77 17.52
N GLU A 72 -28.29 -12.15 16.56
CA GLU A 72 -28.22 -10.70 16.43
C GLU A 72 -28.54 -10.23 15.01
N ALA A 73 -29.10 -9.02 14.90
CA ALA A 73 -29.38 -8.35 13.64
C ALA A 73 -28.85 -6.90 13.70
N ALA A 74 -28.18 -6.47 12.63
CA ALA A 74 -27.46 -5.20 12.58
C ALA A 74 -28.34 -3.98 12.93
N SER A 75 -27.83 -3.09 13.76
CA SER A 75 -28.50 -1.82 14.09
C SER A 75 -28.01 -0.71 13.16
N ASN A 76 -28.83 0.33 12.95
CA ASN A 76 -28.51 1.43 12.02
C ASN A 76 -27.13 2.06 12.19
N PRO A 77 -26.59 2.25 13.41
CA PRO A 77 -25.24 2.79 13.58
C PRO A 77 -24.11 1.93 12.98
N HIS A 78 -24.39 0.67 12.62
CA HIS A 78 -23.42 -0.27 12.02
C HIS A 78 -23.71 -0.52 10.54
N LEU A 79 -24.72 0.13 9.96
CA LEU A 79 -25.13 -0.05 8.57
C LEU A 79 -24.81 1.19 7.76
N ASP A 80 -24.47 0.96 6.49
CA ASP A 80 -24.48 2.02 5.50
C ASP A 80 -25.84 2.75 5.48
N ALA A 81 -25.81 4.06 5.27
CA ALA A 81 -26.99 4.92 5.30
C ALA A 81 -28.11 4.46 4.36
N ALA A 82 -27.78 3.86 3.20
CA ALA A 82 -28.76 3.35 2.24
C ALA A 82 -29.48 2.08 2.73
N HIS A 83 -28.94 1.42 3.76
CA HIS A 83 -29.40 0.13 4.28
C HIS A 83 -29.94 0.19 5.70
N GLN A 84 -29.99 1.38 6.31
CA GLN A 84 -30.55 1.58 7.63
C GLN A 84 -32.04 1.21 7.66
N LEU A 85 -32.46 0.55 8.74
CA LEU A 85 -33.85 0.22 9.01
C LEU A 85 -34.66 1.51 9.16
N ASP A 86 -35.77 1.56 8.46
CA ASP A 86 -36.80 2.56 8.67
C ASP A 86 -37.66 2.23 9.92
N GLU A 87 -38.60 3.11 10.24
CA GLU A 87 -39.53 2.91 11.37
C GLU A 87 -40.29 1.58 11.25
N GLY A 88 -40.71 1.21 10.04
CA GLY A 88 -41.38 -0.06 9.79
C GLY A 88 -40.48 -1.27 10.05
N GLY A 89 -39.21 -1.21 9.69
CA GLY A 89 -38.22 -2.26 9.97
C GLY A 89 -38.01 -2.46 11.46
N HIS A 90 -37.93 -1.37 12.23
CA HIS A 90 -37.86 -1.42 13.69
C HIS A 90 -39.11 -2.05 14.32
N GLU A 91 -40.31 -1.66 13.88
CA GLU A 91 -41.57 -2.24 14.35
C GLU A 91 -41.65 -3.75 14.05
N ARG A 92 -41.19 -4.18 12.87
CA ARG A 92 -41.16 -5.60 12.48
C ARG A 92 -40.22 -6.41 13.36
N LEU A 93 -39.02 -5.92 13.67
CA LEU A 93 -38.11 -6.61 14.61
C LEU A 93 -38.72 -6.72 16.02
N LEU A 94 -39.33 -5.65 16.53
CA LEU A 94 -40.02 -5.71 17.83
C LEU A 94 -41.17 -6.72 17.83
N ALA A 95 -41.99 -6.76 16.76
CA ALA A 95 -43.11 -7.69 16.64
C ALA A 95 -42.65 -9.16 16.55
N LEU A 96 -41.48 -9.41 15.97
CA LEU A 96 -40.84 -10.73 15.92
C LEU A 96 -40.22 -11.15 17.27
N GLY A 97 -40.16 -10.24 18.25
CA GLY A 97 -39.66 -10.49 19.60
C GLY A 97 -38.17 -10.16 19.82
N TRP A 98 -37.56 -9.36 18.93
CA TRP A 98 -36.19 -8.89 19.10
C TRP A 98 -36.09 -7.85 20.21
N GLY A 99 -35.03 -7.97 21.03
CA GLY A 99 -34.62 -6.92 21.95
C GLY A 99 -33.95 -5.78 21.20
N ALA A 100 -34.31 -4.54 21.54
CA ALA A 100 -33.67 -3.36 20.96
C ALA A 100 -32.20 -3.22 21.41
N PRO A 101 -31.34 -2.58 20.59
CA PRO A 101 -29.98 -2.24 20.98
C PRO A 101 -29.94 -1.45 22.29
N THR A 102 -29.06 -1.84 23.19
CA THR A 102 -28.96 -1.28 24.56
C THR A 102 -27.86 -0.23 24.72
N TYR A 103 -26.92 -0.17 23.78
CA TYR A 103 -25.82 0.79 23.77
C TYR A 103 -25.32 1.03 22.34
N LEU A 104 -24.57 2.11 22.14
CA LEU A 104 -24.01 2.49 20.84
C LEU A 104 -22.67 1.78 20.57
N PRO A 105 -22.21 1.71 19.30
CA PRO A 105 -20.87 1.22 18.98
C PRO A 105 -19.79 1.88 19.86
N GLY A 106 -18.85 1.08 20.38
CA GLY A 106 -17.76 1.56 21.22
C GLY A 106 -18.12 1.86 22.69
N GLN A 107 -19.37 1.64 23.10
CA GLN A 107 -19.80 1.73 24.50
C GLN A 107 -19.90 0.35 25.14
N ALA A 108 -19.45 0.21 26.39
CA ALA A 108 -19.63 -1.01 27.18
C ALA A 108 -20.92 -0.93 28.01
N GLY A 109 -21.77 -1.96 27.92
CA GLY A 109 -23.02 -2.05 28.67
C GLY A 109 -23.54 -3.49 28.75
N SER A 110 -24.56 -3.73 29.58
CA SER A 110 -25.24 -5.03 29.62
C SER A 110 -26.29 -5.10 28.49
N GLY A 111 -26.09 -5.98 27.51
CA GLY A 111 -27.02 -6.21 26.40
C GLY A 111 -26.30 -6.44 25.07
N SER A 112 -26.73 -5.77 24.00
CA SER A 112 -26.08 -5.79 22.69
C SER A 112 -26.10 -4.40 22.03
N ALA A 113 -25.12 -4.13 21.16
CA ALA A 113 -25.13 -2.99 20.24
C ALA A 113 -26.02 -3.24 19.01
N HIS A 114 -26.49 -4.48 18.85
CA HIS A 114 -27.37 -4.96 17.80
C HIS A 114 -28.76 -5.29 18.35
N TRP A 115 -29.71 -5.54 17.45
CA TRP A 115 -30.96 -6.20 17.82
C TRP A 115 -30.63 -7.63 18.23
N TRP A 116 -31.18 -8.14 19.33
CA TRP A 116 -30.73 -9.42 19.87
C TRP A 116 -31.86 -10.27 20.46
N VAL A 117 -31.69 -11.59 20.43
CA VAL A 117 -32.49 -12.57 21.17
C VAL A 117 -31.58 -13.66 21.71
N ASP A 118 -31.72 -13.99 22.99
CA ASP A 118 -31.12 -15.19 23.57
C ASP A 118 -32.10 -16.37 23.46
N LEU A 119 -31.60 -17.49 22.94
CA LEU A 119 -32.35 -18.72 22.73
C LEU A 119 -31.70 -19.88 23.47
N GLU A 120 -32.50 -20.83 23.91
CA GLU A 120 -32.04 -22.03 24.61
C GLU A 120 -31.76 -23.18 23.63
N ALA A 121 -31.05 -24.21 24.09
CA ALA A 121 -30.82 -25.42 23.30
C ALA A 121 -32.16 -26.11 22.93
N GLY A 122 -32.32 -26.55 21.68
CA GLY A 122 -33.59 -27.07 21.15
C GLY A 122 -34.48 -26.02 20.46
N GLU A 123 -34.03 -24.77 20.36
CA GLU A 123 -34.72 -23.69 19.63
C GLU A 123 -34.08 -23.37 18.26
N GLU A 124 -33.43 -24.34 17.62
CA GLU A 124 -32.67 -24.15 16.38
C GLU A 124 -33.54 -23.64 15.22
N GLU A 125 -34.73 -24.23 15.06
CA GLU A 125 -35.70 -23.80 14.03
C GLU A 125 -36.20 -22.37 14.31
N ARG A 126 -36.31 -21.99 15.59
CA ARG A 126 -36.71 -20.63 15.98
C ARG A 126 -35.60 -19.64 15.68
N ALA A 127 -34.33 -20.00 15.94
CA ALA A 127 -33.17 -19.19 15.57
C ALA A 127 -33.15 -18.95 14.05
N ALA A 128 -33.25 -20.02 13.26
CA ALA A 128 -33.28 -19.93 11.81
C ALA A 128 -34.46 -19.09 11.29
N TRP A 129 -35.64 -19.26 11.89
CA TRP A 129 -36.82 -18.47 11.54
C TRP A 129 -36.62 -16.97 11.82
N LEU A 130 -36.10 -16.61 13.01
CA LEU A 130 -35.86 -15.21 13.38
C LEU A 130 -34.89 -14.53 12.42
N LEU A 131 -33.79 -15.20 12.06
CA LEU A 131 -32.78 -14.67 11.13
C LEU A 131 -33.36 -14.45 9.73
N VAL A 132 -34.11 -15.44 9.22
CA VAL A 132 -34.76 -15.33 7.90
C VAL A 132 -35.81 -14.23 7.89
N GLN A 133 -36.62 -14.10 8.95
CA GLN A 133 -37.62 -13.03 9.04
C GLN A 133 -36.98 -11.65 9.19
N ALA A 134 -35.88 -11.52 9.92
CA ALA A 134 -35.15 -10.26 9.99
C ALA A 134 -34.65 -9.84 8.61
N LEU A 135 -33.96 -10.73 7.88
CA LEU A 135 -33.48 -10.45 6.52
C LEU A 135 -34.62 -10.14 5.54
N ARG A 136 -35.62 -11.01 5.47
CA ARG A 136 -36.69 -10.91 4.47
C ARG A 136 -37.68 -9.79 4.77
N GLU A 137 -38.13 -9.68 6.01
CA GLU A 137 -39.25 -8.79 6.36
C GLU A 137 -38.74 -7.46 6.94
N ALA A 138 -37.74 -7.46 7.83
CA ALA A 138 -37.26 -6.21 8.43
C ALA A 138 -36.35 -5.42 7.48
N TYR A 139 -35.29 -6.05 6.96
CA TYR A 139 -34.35 -5.43 6.00
C TYR A 139 -34.81 -5.50 4.54
N ALA A 140 -35.97 -6.11 4.28
CA ALA A 140 -36.54 -6.22 2.93
C ALA A 140 -35.59 -6.86 1.89
N VAL A 141 -34.74 -7.81 2.30
CA VAL A 141 -33.88 -8.54 1.38
C VAL A 141 -34.76 -9.36 0.44
N PRO A 142 -34.68 -9.14 -0.88
CA PRO A 142 -35.65 -9.71 -1.82
C PRO A 142 -35.46 -11.22 -2.02
N HIS A 143 -34.24 -11.73 -1.90
CA HIS A 143 -33.92 -13.13 -2.17
C HIS A 143 -32.69 -13.60 -1.37
N PRO A 144 -32.62 -14.88 -0.92
CA PRO A 144 -31.45 -15.39 -0.22
C PRO A 144 -30.18 -15.48 -1.10
N ALA A 145 -30.33 -15.39 -2.43
CA ALA A 145 -29.19 -15.38 -3.35
C ALA A 145 -28.34 -14.10 -3.26
N PHE A 146 -28.83 -13.04 -2.61
CA PHE A 146 -28.05 -11.83 -2.33
C PHE A 146 -27.21 -11.95 -1.05
N LEU A 147 -27.24 -13.10 -0.38
CA LEU A 147 -26.53 -13.32 0.87
C LEU A 147 -25.17 -13.96 0.63
N GLU A 148 -24.20 -13.57 1.44
CA GLU A 148 -22.94 -14.25 1.68
C GLU A 148 -22.91 -14.83 3.10
N SER A 149 -22.12 -15.87 3.30
CA SER A 149 -21.95 -16.47 4.61
C SER A 149 -20.50 -16.86 4.92
N SER A 150 -20.09 -16.67 6.17
CA SER A 150 -18.80 -17.12 6.69
C SER A 150 -18.77 -18.61 7.08
N GLY A 151 -19.90 -19.32 7.03
CA GLY A 151 -19.96 -20.69 7.54
C GLY A 151 -21.20 -21.51 7.16
N LEU A 152 -21.92 -21.12 6.11
CA LEU A 152 -23.07 -21.85 5.56
C LEU A 152 -22.99 -21.93 4.04
N ASP A 153 -23.19 -23.12 3.47
CA ASP A 153 -23.27 -23.30 2.01
C ASP A 153 -24.60 -22.78 1.46
N LEU A 154 -24.52 -21.74 0.64
CA LEU A 154 -25.64 -21.07 -0.01
C LEU A 154 -25.86 -21.53 -1.46
N ALA A 155 -25.07 -22.48 -1.97
CA ALA A 155 -25.18 -22.97 -3.33
C ALA A 155 -26.58 -23.57 -3.63
N GLY A 156 -27.11 -23.25 -4.81
CA GLY A 156 -28.38 -23.78 -5.29
C GLY A 156 -29.65 -23.07 -4.77
N LEU A 157 -29.51 -22.00 -4.00
CA LEU A 157 -30.64 -21.14 -3.56
C LEU A 157 -31.08 -20.12 -4.63
N GLN A 158 -30.73 -20.30 -5.90
CA GLN A 158 -31.01 -19.36 -7.00
C GLN A 158 -32.33 -19.71 -7.72
N GLY A 159 -33.20 -18.70 -7.95
CA GLY A 159 -34.48 -18.88 -8.63
C GLY A 159 -34.44 -18.66 -10.15
N PRO A 160 -35.53 -19.03 -10.88
CA PRO A 160 -35.55 -19.12 -12.34
C PRO A 160 -35.39 -17.79 -13.11
N ASP A 161 -35.50 -16.64 -12.46
CA ASP A 161 -35.41 -15.31 -13.10
C ASP A 161 -34.28 -14.41 -12.54
N SER A 162 -33.40 -14.93 -11.69
CA SER A 162 -32.11 -14.26 -11.51
C SER A 162 -31.22 -14.68 -12.67
N PRO A 163 -30.73 -13.75 -13.52
CA PRO A 163 -29.58 -14.11 -14.34
C PRO A 163 -28.53 -14.70 -13.39
N PRO A 164 -27.78 -15.75 -13.79
CA PRO A 164 -26.61 -16.14 -13.02
C PRO A 164 -25.90 -14.83 -12.69
N ALA A 165 -25.58 -14.60 -11.40
CA ALA A 165 -24.60 -13.56 -11.10
C ALA A 165 -23.49 -13.83 -12.11
N PRO A 166 -23.17 -12.88 -13.01
CA PRO A 166 -22.14 -13.13 -13.99
C PRO A 166 -20.99 -13.69 -13.18
N GLU A 167 -20.54 -14.91 -13.53
CA GLU A 167 -19.37 -15.49 -12.87
C GLU A 167 -18.38 -14.33 -12.78
N PRO A 168 -17.95 -13.94 -11.56
CA PRO A 168 -17.13 -12.75 -11.40
C PRO A 168 -16.04 -12.89 -12.42
N PRO A 169 -15.98 -11.96 -13.39
CA PRO A 169 -15.31 -12.24 -14.64
C PRO A 169 -13.88 -12.62 -14.30
N ASP A 170 -13.37 -13.68 -14.94
CA ASP A 170 -12.05 -14.20 -14.62
C ASP A 170 -11.06 -13.05 -14.70
N ARG A 171 -10.58 -12.61 -13.53
CA ARG A 171 -9.77 -11.40 -13.43
C ARG A 171 -8.44 -11.60 -14.14
N VAL A 172 -7.95 -12.83 -14.17
CA VAL A 172 -6.75 -13.19 -14.94
C VAL A 172 -7.03 -13.00 -16.42
N GLU A 173 -8.15 -13.53 -16.92
CA GLU A 173 -8.56 -13.36 -18.32
C GLU A 173 -8.77 -11.88 -18.68
N LEU A 174 -9.40 -11.10 -17.79
CA LEU A 174 -9.60 -9.66 -18.01
C LEU A 174 -8.28 -8.89 -18.07
N ILE A 175 -7.29 -9.24 -17.24
CA ILE A 175 -5.96 -8.62 -17.30
C ILE A 175 -5.25 -9.02 -18.60
N GLU A 176 -5.34 -10.29 -19.02
CA GLU A 176 -4.78 -10.77 -20.30
C GLU A 176 -5.41 -10.11 -21.53
N GLN A 177 -6.64 -9.58 -21.39
CA GLN A 177 -7.32 -8.81 -22.43
C GLN A 177 -6.90 -7.34 -22.46
N LEU A 178 -6.24 -6.82 -21.42
CA LEU A 178 -5.74 -5.45 -21.42
C LEU A 178 -4.59 -5.31 -22.42
N PRO A 179 -4.55 -4.22 -23.21
CA PRO A 179 -3.53 -4.06 -24.23
C PRO A 179 -2.15 -3.78 -23.63
N VAL A 180 -1.11 -4.31 -24.28
CA VAL A 180 0.27 -3.85 -24.07
C VAL A 180 0.43 -2.47 -24.71
N VAL A 181 0.63 -1.45 -23.88
CA VAL A 181 0.63 -0.04 -24.30
C VAL A 181 2.01 0.57 -24.13
N ARG A 182 2.44 1.42 -25.05
CA ARG A 182 3.55 2.36 -24.80
C ARG A 182 2.96 3.65 -24.20
N PRO A 183 3.25 3.98 -22.92
CA PRO A 183 2.78 5.21 -22.32
C PRO A 183 3.25 6.43 -23.10
N ARG A 184 2.46 7.51 -23.05
CA ARG A 184 2.74 8.77 -23.77
C ARG A 184 3.56 9.70 -22.88
N ASP A 185 3.19 9.72 -21.61
CA ASP A 185 3.74 10.52 -20.53
C ASP A 185 3.47 9.78 -19.20
N VAL A 186 3.88 10.39 -18.08
CA VAL A 186 3.73 9.81 -16.75
C VAL A 186 2.27 9.69 -16.32
N GLU A 187 1.40 10.61 -16.77
CA GLU A 187 -0.02 10.60 -16.42
C GLU A 187 -0.72 9.44 -17.11
N HIS A 188 -0.44 9.23 -18.40
CA HIS A 188 -0.93 8.06 -19.12
C HIS A 188 -0.40 6.75 -18.51
N LEU A 189 0.82 6.73 -17.98
CA LEU A 189 1.30 5.56 -17.24
C LEU A 189 0.54 5.35 -15.93
N ARG A 190 0.21 6.43 -15.20
CA ARG A 190 -0.62 6.36 -14.00
C ARG A 190 -2.01 5.79 -14.31
N GLU A 191 -2.66 6.29 -15.37
CA GLU A 191 -3.95 5.79 -15.84
C GLU A 191 -3.91 4.28 -16.10
N LEU A 192 -2.86 3.79 -16.78
CA LEU A 192 -2.67 2.35 -17.08
C LEU A 192 -2.44 1.51 -15.81
N VAL A 193 -1.71 2.04 -14.82
CA VAL A 193 -1.51 1.38 -13.52
C VAL A 193 -2.83 1.27 -12.77
N VAL A 194 -3.58 2.38 -12.66
CA VAL A 194 -4.90 2.43 -12.00
C VAL A 194 -5.87 1.48 -12.69
N GLU A 195 -5.95 1.50 -14.02
CA GLU A 195 -6.81 0.59 -14.80
C GLU A 195 -6.46 -0.87 -14.53
N THR A 196 -5.18 -1.23 -14.59
CA THR A 196 -4.73 -2.61 -14.35
C THR A 196 -5.10 -3.09 -12.95
N LEU A 197 -4.87 -2.26 -11.92
CA LEU A 197 -5.14 -2.64 -10.53
C LEU A 197 -6.64 -2.61 -10.20
N THR A 198 -7.42 -1.74 -10.84
CA THR A 198 -8.89 -1.75 -10.76
C THR A 198 -9.45 -3.03 -11.35
N VAL A 199 -8.94 -3.46 -12.52
CA VAL A 199 -9.33 -4.73 -13.14
C VAL A 199 -8.92 -5.92 -12.27
N MET A 200 -7.69 -5.91 -11.73
CA MET A 200 -7.16 -6.98 -10.89
C MET A 200 -7.94 -7.16 -9.58
N THR A 201 -8.29 -6.06 -8.92
CA THR A 201 -9.04 -6.09 -7.65
C THR A 201 -10.54 -6.23 -7.84
N GLY A 202 -11.06 -5.82 -9.01
CA GLY A 202 -12.49 -5.78 -9.30
C GLY A 202 -13.24 -4.66 -8.59
N ALA A 203 -12.53 -3.70 -7.99
CA ALA A 203 -13.06 -2.56 -7.27
C ALA A 203 -12.22 -1.30 -7.55
N ASP A 204 -12.77 -0.12 -7.25
CA ASP A 204 -12.01 1.12 -7.34
C ASP A 204 -10.83 1.09 -6.36
N VAL A 205 -9.65 1.42 -6.87
CA VAL A 205 -8.42 1.43 -6.07
C VAL A 205 -8.23 2.79 -5.39
N PHE A 206 -7.71 2.78 -4.17
CA PHE A 206 -7.34 4.01 -3.48
C PHE A 206 -6.04 4.57 -4.05
N VAL A 207 -6.08 5.82 -4.48
CA VAL A 207 -4.93 6.60 -4.95
C VAL A 207 -4.63 7.68 -3.91
N ASP A 208 -3.38 7.76 -3.46
CA ASP A 208 -2.96 8.75 -2.48
C ASP A 208 -2.63 10.12 -3.09
N GLU A 209 -2.20 11.06 -2.26
CA GLU A 209 -1.86 12.43 -2.66
C GLU A 209 -0.65 12.49 -3.63
N GLU A 210 0.19 11.46 -3.64
CA GLU A 210 1.38 11.35 -4.50
C GLU A 210 1.00 10.70 -5.86
N GLY A 211 -0.24 10.20 -5.97
CA GLY A 211 -0.75 9.55 -7.16
C GLY A 211 -0.33 8.09 -7.25
N ASP A 212 0.07 7.47 -6.13
CA ASP A 212 0.38 6.06 -6.01
C ASP A 212 -0.87 5.29 -5.59
N VAL A 213 -1.05 4.10 -6.17
CA VAL A 213 -2.10 3.16 -5.76
C VAL A 213 -1.65 2.43 -4.50
N VAL A 214 -2.43 2.53 -3.43
CA VAL A 214 -2.17 1.83 -2.17
C VAL A 214 -2.84 0.47 -2.19
N VAL A 215 -2.06 -0.60 -2.07
CA VAL A 215 -2.55 -1.98 -2.12
C VAL A 215 -2.28 -2.67 -0.78
N PRO A 216 -3.34 -3.13 -0.07
CA PRO A 216 -3.18 -3.95 1.12
C PRO A 216 -2.55 -5.31 0.80
N CYS A 217 -1.62 -5.74 1.65
CA CYS A 217 -0.92 -7.02 1.55
C CYS A 217 -0.99 -7.70 2.93
N GLY A 218 -1.92 -8.64 3.10
CA GLY A 218 -2.21 -9.22 4.41
C GLY A 218 -2.93 -8.24 5.34
N GLU A 219 -2.77 -8.44 6.65
CA GLU A 219 -3.50 -7.66 7.66
C GLU A 219 -2.77 -6.36 8.03
N GLU A 220 -1.44 -6.36 8.00
CA GLU A 220 -0.64 -5.31 8.67
C GLU A 220 0.41 -4.65 7.77
N SER A 221 0.37 -4.94 6.46
CA SER A 221 1.31 -4.42 5.48
C SER A 221 0.62 -3.79 4.26
N LEU A 222 1.26 -2.77 3.69
CA LEU A 222 0.84 -2.07 2.48
C LEU A 222 1.97 -2.00 1.47
N ILE A 223 1.62 -1.94 0.19
CA ILE A 223 2.52 -1.51 -0.87
C ILE A 223 1.94 -0.29 -1.59
N TRP A 224 2.83 0.58 -2.07
CA TRP A 224 2.53 1.73 -2.92
C TRP A 224 3.00 1.42 -4.33
N VAL A 225 2.11 1.62 -5.30
CA VAL A 225 2.34 1.29 -6.70
C VAL A 225 2.07 2.50 -7.57
N GLY A 226 3.10 3.03 -8.21
CA GLY A 226 2.91 4.17 -9.09
C GLY A 226 4.10 4.48 -9.98
N PRO A 227 3.93 5.39 -10.95
CA PRO A 227 4.96 5.72 -11.92
C PRO A 227 6.07 6.56 -11.30
N ASP A 228 7.31 6.29 -11.69
CA ASP A 228 8.42 7.20 -11.44
C ASP A 228 8.28 8.46 -12.33
N LEU A 229 8.50 9.64 -11.74
CA LEU A 229 8.31 10.92 -12.43
C LEU A 229 9.34 11.16 -13.56
N ASP A 230 10.54 10.61 -13.42
CA ASP A 230 11.68 10.89 -14.30
C ASP A 230 11.99 9.72 -15.25
N ARG A 231 11.54 8.51 -14.91
CA ARG A 231 11.88 7.27 -15.60
C ARG A 231 10.62 6.53 -16.03
N PRO A 232 10.63 5.85 -17.20
CA PRO A 232 9.49 5.06 -17.65
C PRO A 232 9.42 3.72 -16.91
N VAL A 233 9.24 3.77 -15.60
CA VAL A 233 9.13 2.61 -14.71
C VAL A 233 7.95 2.80 -13.76
N VAL A 234 7.32 1.68 -13.39
CA VAL A 234 6.37 1.60 -12.28
C VAL A 234 7.12 1.07 -11.07
N SER A 235 7.06 1.80 -9.97
CA SER A 235 7.70 1.42 -8.72
C SER A 235 6.68 0.75 -7.81
N ILE A 236 7.07 -0.36 -7.18
CA ILE A 236 6.34 -1.01 -6.10
C ILE A 236 7.20 -0.85 -4.85
N THR A 237 6.71 -0.09 -3.89
CA THR A 237 7.45 0.25 -2.67
C THR A 237 6.69 -0.23 -1.44
N ALA A 238 7.42 -0.65 -0.40
CA ALA A 238 6.81 -1.00 0.89
C ALA A 238 7.74 -0.66 2.04
N VAL A 239 7.17 -0.34 3.20
CA VAL A 239 7.89 -0.31 4.47
C VAL A 239 7.57 -1.61 5.20
N LEU A 240 8.57 -2.50 5.29
CA LEU A 240 8.38 -3.80 5.94
C LEU A 240 8.47 -3.70 7.46
N VAL A 241 9.37 -2.86 7.95
CA VAL A 241 9.59 -2.67 9.39
C VAL A 241 9.86 -1.20 9.66
N ASP A 242 9.16 -0.64 10.65
CA ASP A 242 9.43 0.68 11.21
C ASP A 242 10.04 0.57 12.62
N ARG A 243 10.60 1.68 13.12
CA ARG A 243 11.18 1.81 14.47
C ARG A 243 12.15 0.68 14.86
N VAL A 244 13.01 0.28 13.93
CA VAL A 244 14.03 -0.76 14.16
C VAL A 244 14.88 -0.45 15.40
N THR A 245 14.82 -1.32 16.40
CA THR A 245 15.59 -1.18 17.66
C THR A 245 16.92 -1.95 17.64
N ARG A 246 17.08 -2.92 16.73
CA ARG A 246 18.28 -3.77 16.60
C ARG A 246 18.93 -3.62 15.23
N PRO A 247 19.49 -2.45 14.87
CA PRO A 247 20.07 -2.19 13.55
C PRO A 247 21.23 -3.15 13.20
N GLN A 248 21.91 -3.72 14.20
CA GLN A 248 22.95 -4.73 14.02
C GLN A 248 22.45 -6.03 13.35
N ALA A 249 21.15 -6.32 13.43
CA ALA A 249 20.51 -7.44 12.73
C ALA A 249 20.17 -7.12 11.26
N GLY A 250 20.46 -5.90 10.79
CA GLY A 250 20.14 -5.42 9.45
C GLY A 250 20.60 -6.33 8.32
N LEU A 251 21.83 -6.86 8.37
CA LEU A 251 22.32 -7.77 7.34
C LEU A 251 21.53 -9.08 7.27
N ALA A 252 21.12 -9.63 8.42
CA ALA A 252 20.30 -10.84 8.46
C ALA A 252 18.90 -10.58 7.88
N ALA A 253 18.30 -9.43 8.22
CA ALA A 253 17.02 -9.02 7.66
C ALA A 253 17.10 -8.77 6.14
N LEU A 254 18.15 -8.11 5.66
CA LEU A 254 18.36 -7.92 4.21
C LEU A 254 18.55 -9.26 3.47
N ASN A 255 19.25 -10.23 4.06
CA ASN A 255 19.39 -11.56 3.50
C ASN A 255 18.07 -12.34 3.49
N LEU A 256 17.27 -12.23 4.56
CA LEU A 256 15.92 -12.80 4.61
C LEU A 256 15.06 -12.26 3.46
N VAL A 257 14.99 -10.93 3.33
CA VAL A 257 14.20 -10.28 2.28
C VAL A 257 14.73 -10.67 0.89
N GLY A 258 16.04 -10.61 0.67
CA GLY A 258 16.63 -11.01 -0.62
C GLY A 258 16.40 -12.48 -0.99
N GLY A 259 16.26 -13.36 0.01
CA GLY A 259 15.95 -14.77 -0.18
C GLY A 259 14.47 -15.05 -0.47
N ARG A 260 13.54 -14.39 0.25
CA ARG A 260 12.09 -14.59 0.09
C ARG A 260 11.52 -13.78 -1.07
N LEU A 261 12.07 -12.61 -1.34
CA LEU A 261 11.64 -11.65 -2.37
C LEU A 261 12.79 -11.36 -3.36
N PRO A 262 13.17 -12.33 -4.21
CA PRO A 262 14.12 -12.10 -5.28
C PRO A 262 13.66 -10.95 -6.19
N HIS A 263 14.61 -10.22 -6.79
CA HIS A 263 14.40 -9.04 -7.66
C HIS A 263 13.89 -7.77 -6.96
N VAL A 264 13.69 -7.82 -5.65
CA VAL A 264 13.37 -6.64 -4.84
C VAL A 264 14.65 -6.03 -4.27
N SER A 265 14.75 -4.70 -4.28
CA SER A 265 15.82 -3.97 -3.62
C SER A 265 15.41 -3.62 -2.19
N ALA A 266 15.95 -4.37 -1.22
CA ALA A 266 15.78 -4.07 0.19
C ALA A 266 16.85 -3.08 0.67
N ARG A 267 16.44 -2.08 1.46
CA ARG A 267 17.33 -1.07 2.02
C ARG A 267 16.96 -0.75 3.46
N MET A 268 17.98 -0.57 4.29
CA MET A 268 17.86 0.05 5.59
C MET A 268 18.01 1.57 5.43
N LEU A 269 16.96 2.31 5.78
CA LEU A 269 16.87 3.77 5.68
C LEU A 269 16.50 4.34 7.05
N GLY A 270 17.51 4.77 7.81
CA GLY A 270 17.32 5.19 9.20
C GLY A 270 16.87 4.02 10.08
N SER A 271 15.71 4.16 10.72
CA SER A 271 15.06 3.11 11.54
C SER A 271 14.06 2.26 10.75
N ARG A 272 14.10 2.29 9.41
CA ARG A 272 13.14 1.56 8.55
C ARG A 272 13.84 0.54 7.66
N LEU A 273 13.19 -0.60 7.49
CA LEU A 273 13.46 -1.53 6.41
C LEU A 273 12.43 -1.28 5.31
N THR A 274 12.91 -0.82 4.17
CA THR A 274 12.06 -0.54 3.00
C THR A 274 12.45 -1.43 1.84
N ILE A 275 11.48 -1.78 1.01
CA ILE A 275 11.72 -2.47 -0.24
C ILE A 275 11.24 -1.62 -1.43
N THR A 276 11.92 -1.78 -2.56
CA THR A 276 11.50 -1.22 -3.83
C THR A 276 11.72 -2.25 -4.94
N HIS A 277 10.72 -2.44 -5.78
CA HIS A 277 10.82 -3.15 -7.04
C HIS A 277 10.45 -2.18 -8.17
N GLU A 278 11.19 -2.21 -9.27
CA GLU A 278 10.94 -1.34 -10.42
C GLU A 278 10.60 -2.20 -11.64
N LEU A 279 9.46 -1.92 -12.26
CA LEU A 279 9.00 -2.53 -13.48
C LEU A 279 9.20 -1.58 -14.65
N HIS A 280 9.90 -2.03 -15.69
CA HIS A 280 10.00 -1.24 -16.92
C HIS A 280 8.62 -1.11 -17.59
N ALA A 281 8.24 0.12 -17.94
CA ALA A 281 6.92 0.45 -18.46
C ALA A 281 6.97 0.93 -19.92
N MET A 282 7.96 0.48 -20.70
CA MET A 282 8.11 0.87 -22.11
C MET A 282 8.46 -0.34 -23.00
N PRO A 283 7.46 -1.16 -23.41
CA PRO A 283 6.03 -0.97 -23.18
C PRO A 283 5.58 -1.37 -21.76
N PHE A 284 4.45 -0.83 -21.32
CA PHE A 284 3.73 -1.26 -20.13
C PHE A 284 2.95 -2.53 -20.45
N VAL A 285 3.11 -3.54 -19.59
CA VAL A 285 2.50 -4.87 -19.73
C VAL A 285 1.68 -5.11 -18.46
N PRO A 286 0.33 -5.04 -18.52
CA PRO A 286 -0.56 -5.17 -17.37
C PRO A 286 -0.31 -6.45 -16.55
N GLU A 287 -0.06 -7.57 -17.23
CA GLU A 287 0.18 -8.89 -16.63
C GLU A 287 1.43 -8.91 -15.75
N HIS A 288 2.48 -8.16 -16.13
CA HIS A 288 3.69 -8.07 -15.31
C HIS A 288 3.42 -7.32 -14.00
N LEU A 289 2.64 -6.25 -14.05
CA LEU A 289 2.27 -5.51 -12.86
C LEU A 289 1.39 -6.37 -11.94
N ALA A 290 0.32 -6.95 -12.50
CA ALA A 290 -0.60 -7.79 -11.74
C ALA A 290 0.09 -8.99 -11.09
N GLY A 291 0.97 -9.68 -11.82
CA GLY A 291 1.73 -10.82 -11.28
C GLY A 291 2.63 -10.43 -10.10
N TRP A 292 3.26 -9.24 -10.16
CA TRP A 292 4.07 -8.74 -9.06
C TRP A 292 3.24 -8.30 -7.86
N VAL A 293 2.13 -7.61 -8.07
CA VAL A 293 1.26 -7.19 -6.97
C VAL A 293 0.62 -8.41 -6.30
N ALA A 294 0.12 -9.38 -7.06
CA ALA A 294 -0.42 -10.63 -6.50
C ALA A 294 0.62 -11.38 -5.66
N ARG A 295 1.88 -11.42 -6.10
CA ARG A 295 2.97 -11.98 -5.31
C ARG A 295 3.21 -11.20 -4.02
N CYS A 296 3.21 -9.87 -4.08
CA CYS A 296 3.37 -9.02 -2.91
C CYS A 296 2.25 -9.25 -1.88
N GLN A 297 1.00 -9.38 -2.33
CA GLN A 297 -0.15 -9.63 -1.46
C GLN A 297 -0.02 -10.93 -0.65
N VAL A 298 0.66 -11.94 -1.19
CA VAL A 298 0.89 -13.23 -0.50
C VAL A 298 2.10 -13.16 0.43
N GLU A 299 3.21 -12.54 0.01
CA GLU A 299 4.51 -12.73 0.68
C GLU A 299 4.89 -11.57 1.62
N ILE A 300 4.39 -10.35 1.39
CA ILE A 300 4.90 -9.16 2.08
C ILE A 300 4.64 -9.21 3.58
N ASP A 301 3.46 -9.62 4.01
CA ASP A 301 3.09 -9.58 5.42
C ASP A 301 3.88 -10.58 6.27
N GLU A 302 4.08 -11.79 5.75
CA GLU A 302 4.92 -12.81 6.40
C GLU A 302 6.38 -12.35 6.49
N VAL A 303 6.93 -11.83 5.39
CA VAL A 303 8.32 -11.35 5.35
C VAL A 303 8.50 -10.14 6.27
N ALA A 304 7.52 -9.25 6.35
CA ALA A 304 7.52 -8.12 7.27
C ALA A 304 7.50 -8.58 8.74
N ALA A 305 6.66 -9.56 9.08
CA ALA A 305 6.59 -10.11 10.43
C ALA A 305 7.93 -10.76 10.87
N GLU A 306 8.54 -11.60 10.02
CA GLU A 306 9.84 -12.20 10.30
C GLU A 306 10.96 -11.14 10.42
N ALA A 307 10.96 -10.15 9.52
CA ALA A 307 11.93 -9.06 9.57
C ALA A 307 11.77 -8.20 10.83
N ALA A 308 10.54 -7.91 11.25
CA ALA A 308 10.23 -7.17 12.46
C ALA A 308 10.74 -7.90 13.70
N LEU A 309 10.55 -9.23 13.77
CA LEU A 309 11.08 -10.07 14.84
C LEU A 309 12.61 -10.02 14.93
N LEU A 310 13.31 -10.06 13.79
CA LEU A 310 14.78 -9.97 13.73
C LEU A 310 15.29 -8.59 14.18
N LEU A 311 14.67 -7.54 13.66
CA LEU A 311 15.08 -6.15 13.85
C LEU A 311 14.56 -5.54 15.16
N GLY A 312 13.61 -6.20 15.83
CA GLY A 312 12.92 -5.66 17.01
C GLY A 312 12.17 -4.37 16.71
N GLY A 313 11.61 -4.24 15.50
CA GLY A 313 10.76 -3.13 15.10
C GLY A 313 9.29 -3.54 15.05
N GLU A 314 8.46 -2.66 14.52
CA GLU A 314 7.00 -2.82 14.36
C GLU A 314 6.65 -2.89 12.87
N ARG A 315 5.55 -3.54 12.51
CA ARG A 315 5.03 -3.48 11.14
C ARG A 315 4.36 -2.14 10.88
N TYR A 316 4.05 -1.87 9.62
CA TYR A 316 3.61 -0.53 9.21
C TYR A 316 2.23 -0.15 9.77
N LEU A 317 1.23 -1.03 9.65
CA LEU A 317 -0.15 -0.74 10.09
C LEU A 317 -0.34 -0.83 11.61
N GLU A 318 0.39 -1.70 12.31
CA GLU A 318 0.50 -1.77 13.78
C GLU A 318 0.85 -0.40 14.42
N ASN A 319 1.35 0.53 13.61
CA ASN A 319 1.84 1.83 14.00
C ASN A 319 1.08 3.03 13.38
N LEU A 320 -0.02 2.83 12.64
CA LEU A 320 -0.74 3.98 12.08
C LEU A 320 -1.29 4.92 13.16
N ASP A 321 -1.69 4.36 14.32
CA ASP A 321 -2.29 5.10 15.44
C ASP A 321 -1.28 5.55 16.52
N ALA A 322 -0.04 5.07 16.50
CA ALA A 322 0.93 5.46 17.51
C ALA A 322 1.59 6.78 17.13
N PRO A 323 1.74 7.75 18.07
CA PRO A 323 2.30 9.06 17.76
C PRO A 323 3.67 8.89 17.09
N ARG A 324 3.75 9.34 15.83
CA ARG A 324 5.03 9.45 15.14
C ARG A 324 5.94 10.32 16.02
N PRO A 325 7.21 9.95 16.23
CA PRO A 325 8.13 10.83 16.93
C PRO A 325 8.08 12.18 16.21
N ALA A 326 7.76 13.24 16.96
CA ALA A 326 7.60 14.56 16.39
C ALA A 326 8.85 14.89 15.57
N PRO A 327 8.68 15.42 14.34
CA PRO A 327 9.82 15.76 13.50
C PRO A 327 10.74 16.68 14.30
N VAL A 328 12.01 16.31 14.34
CA VAL A 328 12.97 16.96 15.24
C VAL A 328 13.44 18.25 14.58
N LEU A 329 13.44 19.33 15.38
CA LEU A 329 14.12 20.58 15.05
C LEU A 329 15.62 20.30 14.90
N ASP A 330 16.15 20.45 13.69
CA ASP A 330 17.58 20.37 13.41
C ASP A 330 18.10 21.80 13.21
N GLU A 331 18.91 22.28 14.14
CA GLU A 331 19.43 23.65 14.16
C GLU A 331 20.20 24.00 12.89
N GLU A 332 20.92 23.03 12.30
CA GLU A 332 21.70 23.24 11.09
C GLU A 332 20.79 23.39 9.86
N VAL A 333 19.73 22.59 9.76
CA VAL A 333 18.71 22.74 8.72
C VAL A 333 17.95 24.06 8.86
N ALA A 334 17.52 24.41 10.07
CA ALA A 334 16.83 25.67 10.35
C ALA A 334 17.70 26.87 9.96
N THR A 335 19.01 26.82 10.25
CA THR A 335 19.96 27.86 9.86
C THR A 335 20.02 28.04 8.34
N ILE A 336 20.05 26.97 7.55
CA ILE A 336 20.05 27.08 6.08
C ILE A 336 18.72 27.62 5.55
N ALA A 337 17.60 27.18 6.12
CA ALA A 337 16.28 27.66 5.75
C ALA A 337 16.12 29.17 6.01
N GLU A 338 16.59 29.66 7.17
CA GLU A 338 16.60 31.09 7.49
C GLU A 338 17.48 31.89 6.53
N LEU A 339 18.66 31.38 6.18
CA LEU A 339 19.55 32.04 5.23
C LEU A 339 18.92 32.12 3.82
N LEU A 340 18.20 31.07 3.40
CA LEU A 340 17.47 31.03 2.13
C LEU A 340 16.33 32.05 2.09
N ALA A 341 15.63 32.26 3.21
CA ALA A 341 14.58 33.26 3.31
C ALA A 341 15.10 34.69 3.11
N VAL A 342 16.38 34.94 3.40
CA VAL A 342 17.03 36.26 3.19
C VAL A 342 17.63 36.39 1.78
N GLY A 343 17.97 35.28 1.12
CA GLY A 343 18.50 35.27 -0.25
C GLY A 343 19.20 33.97 -0.62
N SER A 344 19.95 33.95 -1.72
CA SER A 344 20.64 32.73 -2.15
C SER A 344 21.80 32.35 -1.22
N VAL A 345 21.88 31.08 -0.86
CA VAL A 345 22.95 30.55 0.00
C VAL A 345 24.01 29.88 -0.86
N SER A 346 25.28 30.28 -0.69
CA SER A 346 26.37 29.68 -1.44
C SER A 346 26.69 28.26 -0.95
N PRO A 347 27.09 27.32 -1.83
CA PRO A 347 27.44 25.95 -1.45
C PRO A 347 28.52 25.83 -0.37
N ARG A 348 29.45 26.81 -0.33
CA ARG A 348 30.50 26.89 0.68
C ARG A 348 29.94 27.17 2.07
N VAL A 349 28.98 28.09 2.18
CA VAL A 349 28.35 28.44 3.47
C VAL A 349 27.59 27.23 4.01
N VAL A 350 26.88 26.51 3.15
CA VAL A 350 26.25 25.23 3.51
C VAL A 350 27.31 24.25 4.04
N ALA A 351 28.43 24.06 3.33
CA ALA A 351 29.49 23.19 3.80
C ALA A 351 30.08 23.63 5.16
N GLU A 352 30.21 24.94 5.41
CA GLU A 352 30.68 25.50 6.69
C GLU A 352 29.70 25.21 7.84
N VAL A 353 28.39 25.40 7.63
CA VAL A 353 27.34 25.09 8.63
C VAL A 353 27.39 23.61 9.05
N PHE A 354 27.61 22.71 8.09
CA PHE A 354 27.75 21.27 8.36
C PHE A 354 29.17 20.83 8.74
N GLY A 355 30.08 21.78 9.04
CA GLY A 355 31.45 21.49 9.47
C GLY A 355 32.27 20.68 8.46
N HIS A 356 31.97 20.83 7.17
CA HIS A 356 32.49 20.04 6.05
C HIS A 356 32.28 18.52 6.20
N SER A 357 31.29 18.12 7.02
CA SER A 357 30.96 16.72 7.24
C SER A 357 29.97 16.22 6.19
N ARG A 358 30.49 15.51 5.18
CA ARG A 358 29.66 14.79 4.19
C ARG A 358 28.58 13.93 4.84
N GLY A 359 28.95 13.21 5.91
CA GLY A 359 28.03 12.34 6.63
C GLY A 359 26.90 13.09 7.33
N ALA A 360 27.17 14.27 7.89
CA ALA A 360 26.13 15.10 8.51
C ALA A 360 25.12 15.60 7.46
N LEU A 361 25.62 16.14 6.35
CA LEU A 361 24.80 16.69 5.28
C LEU A 361 23.90 15.64 4.61
N VAL A 362 24.44 14.44 4.35
CA VAL A 362 23.65 13.31 3.83
C VAL A 362 22.56 12.88 4.81
N ARG A 363 22.86 12.82 6.12
CA ARG A 363 21.85 12.45 7.14
C ARG A 363 20.68 13.43 7.18
N ARG A 364 20.93 14.74 7.08
CA ARG A 364 19.87 15.76 7.09
C ARG A 364 19.06 15.78 5.79
N LEU A 365 19.72 15.60 4.63
CA LEU A 365 19.03 15.43 3.34
C LEU A 365 18.05 14.23 3.37
N VAL A 366 18.49 13.11 3.92
CA VAL A 366 17.65 11.91 4.08
C VAL A 366 16.54 12.17 5.11
N GLY A 367 16.86 12.80 6.24
CA GLY A 367 15.87 13.14 7.27
C GLY A 367 14.75 14.07 6.79
N LEU A 368 15.09 15.08 5.98
CA LEU A 368 14.11 15.97 5.35
C LEU A 368 13.23 15.25 4.33
N ARG A 369 13.82 14.42 3.46
CA ARG A 369 13.06 13.64 2.46
C ARG A 369 12.09 12.63 3.11
N GLN A 370 12.44 12.13 4.29
CA GLN A 370 11.63 11.15 5.02
C GLN A 370 10.60 11.79 5.96
N GLY A 371 10.52 13.13 6.01
CA GLY A 371 9.64 13.84 6.94
C GLY A 371 10.04 13.72 8.41
N HIS A 372 11.25 13.25 8.71
CA HIS A 372 11.78 13.14 10.07
C HIS A 372 12.34 14.46 10.62
N LEU A 373 12.63 15.42 9.74
CA LEU A 373 13.13 16.75 10.07
C LEU A 373 12.18 17.82 9.54
N ILE A 374 12.04 18.91 10.30
CA ILE A 374 11.24 20.07 9.88
C ILE A 374 12.10 20.95 8.95
N ALA A 375 11.56 21.32 7.78
CA ALA A 375 12.27 22.11 6.78
C ALA A 375 12.40 23.60 7.12
N HIS A 376 11.54 24.15 8.00
CA HIS A 376 11.53 25.56 8.39
C HIS A 376 11.45 26.58 7.23
N THR A 377 10.88 26.17 6.11
CA THR A 377 10.64 27.02 4.94
C THR A 377 9.44 26.46 4.15
N GLU A 378 8.72 27.33 3.45
CA GLU A 378 7.70 26.95 2.47
C GLU A 378 8.35 26.48 1.15
N ASP A 379 9.61 26.87 0.89
CA ASP A 379 10.40 26.45 -0.28
C ASP A 379 11.32 25.26 0.07
N VAL A 380 10.71 24.08 0.23
CA VAL A 380 11.42 22.85 0.57
C VAL A 380 12.37 22.42 -0.56
N ASP A 381 11.99 22.63 -1.81
CA ASP A 381 12.81 22.29 -2.97
C ASP A 381 14.08 23.13 -3.05
N GLY A 382 13.97 24.45 -2.83
CA GLY A 382 15.11 25.35 -2.74
C GLY A 382 16.08 24.98 -1.61
N LEU A 383 15.54 24.52 -0.46
CA LEU A 383 16.36 24.01 0.65
C LEU A 383 17.10 22.73 0.27
N LEU A 384 16.41 21.75 -0.34
CA LEU A 384 17.02 20.50 -0.78
C LEU A 384 18.12 20.75 -1.82
N ASP A 385 17.91 21.70 -2.74
CA ASP A 385 18.89 22.06 -3.76
C ASP A 385 20.12 22.75 -3.16
N ALA A 386 19.96 23.65 -2.20
CA ALA A 386 21.07 24.26 -1.48
C ALA A 386 21.91 23.21 -0.73
N LEU A 387 21.26 22.26 -0.05
CA LEU A 387 21.92 21.16 0.65
C LEU A 387 22.67 20.23 -0.32
N ARG A 388 22.05 19.86 -1.46
CA ARG A 388 22.72 19.08 -2.52
C ARG A 388 23.93 19.81 -3.10
N ALA A 389 23.83 21.12 -3.29
CA ALA A 389 24.93 21.93 -3.77
C ALA A 389 26.08 21.98 -2.76
N GLY A 390 25.79 22.14 -1.46
CA GLY A 390 26.78 22.05 -0.39
C GLY A 390 27.45 20.68 -0.28
N LEU A 391 26.69 19.59 -0.51
CA LEU A 391 27.24 18.24 -0.57
C LEU A 391 28.23 18.08 -1.74
N ARG A 392 27.84 18.53 -2.95
CA ARG A 392 28.74 18.54 -4.12
C ARG A 392 29.99 19.35 -3.84
N TRP A 393 29.84 20.50 -3.17
CA TRP A 393 30.99 21.28 -2.72
C TRP A 393 31.93 20.42 -1.86
N ILE A 394 31.47 19.78 -0.78
CA ILE A 394 32.34 18.94 0.07
C ILE A 394 32.99 17.78 -0.72
N VAL A 395 32.27 17.16 -1.65
CA VAL A 395 32.80 16.04 -2.46
C VAL A 395 33.93 16.50 -3.39
N ASP A 396 33.81 17.67 -4.01
CA ASP A 396 34.80 18.21 -4.95
C ASP A 396 35.99 18.93 -4.24
N GLU A 397 36.01 18.94 -2.91
CA GLU A 397 37.06 19.55 -2.07
C GLU A 397 38.49 19.07 -2.43
N PRO A 398 38.76 17.77 -2.64
CA PRO A 398 40.11 17.28 -2.98
C PRO A 398 40.61 17.84 -4.31
N ASP A 399 39.73 17.92 -5.32
CA ASP A 399 40.07 18.42 -6.65
C ASP A 399 40.31 19.92 -6.63
N ARG A 400 39.50 20.68 -5.88
CA ARG A 400 39.73 22.11 -5.65
C ARG A 400 41.07 22.38 -4.95
N GLN A 401 41.43 21.57 -3.95
CA GLN A 401 42.72 21.69 -3.28
C GLN A 401 43.90 21.31 -4.19
N ALA A 402 43.74 20.29 -5.03
CA ALA A 402 44.74 19.91 -6.03
C ALA A 402 44.96 21.02 -7.06
N ASP A 403 43.89 21.66 -7.54
CA ASP A 403 43.93 22.78 -8.47
C ASP A 403 44.53 24.05 -7.85
N ALA A 404 44.19 24.36 -6.60
CA ALA A 404 44.80 25.46 -5.87
C ALA A 404 46.31 25.27 -5.72
N ARG A 405 46.76 24.04 -5.39
CA ARG A 405 48.19 23.69 -5.31
C ARG A 405 48.88 23.79 -6.68
N ARG A 406 48.22 23.36 -7.77
CA ARG A 406 48.74 23.50 -9.15
C ARG A 406 48.86 24.98 -9.57
N ARG A 407 47.87 25.81 -9.25
CA ARG A 407 47.90 27.27 -9.53
C ARG A 407 48.96 27.99 -8.71
N ALA A 408 49.13 27.63 -7.43
CA ALA A 408 50.20 28.17 -6.59
C ALA A 408 51.59 27.79 -7.14
N ARG A 409 51.80 26.53 -7.55
CA ARG A 409 53.05 26.08 -8.19
C ARG A 409 53.34 26.79 -9.52
N ARG A 410 52.31 27.07 -10.33
CA ARG A 410 52.44 27.87 -11.56
C ARG A 410 52.81 29.33 -11.30
N ARG A 411 52.39 29.92 -10.18
CA ARG A 411 52.75 31.29 -9.78
C ARG A 411 54.17 31.41 -9.19
N VAL A 412 54.71 30.31 -8.67
CA VAL A 412 56.05 30.25 -8.04
C VAL A 412 57.14 29.81 -9.02
N ALA A 413 56.80 29.37 -10.23
CA ALA A 413 57.79 29.16 -11.29
C ALA A 413 58.51 30.51 -11.58
N PRO A 414 59.83 30.61 -11.37
CA PRO A 414 60.54 31.86 -11.53
C PRO A 414 60.46 32.28 -13.01
N ARG A 415 60.06 33.53 -13.25
CA ARG A 415 60.28 34.17 -14.55
C ARG A 415 61.79 34.12 -14.84
N PRO A 416 62.24 33.68 -16.02
CA PRO A 416 63.64 33.84 -16.39
C PRO A 416 63.92 35.34 -16.42
N SER A 417 64.72 35.82 -15.47
CA SER A 417 65.15 37.21 -15.42
C SER A 417 66.09 37.47 -16.59
N ILE A 418 65.68 38.38 -17.48
CA ILE A 418 66.53 39.00 -18.51
C ILE A 418 67.52 39.92 -17.76
N GLN A 419 68.57 39.37 -17.17
CA GLN A 419 69.72 40.14 -16.68
C GLN A 419 70.93 39.25 -16.31
N SER A 420 71.49 38.60 -17.33
CA SER A 420 72.87 38.13 -17.44
C SER A 420 72.89 37.40 -18.78
N VAL A 421 73.38 37.95 -19.88
CA VAL A 421 74.78 38.28 -20.11
C VAL A 421 74.86 39.33 -21.23
N LEU A 422 75.27 40.54 -20.88
CA LEU A 422 75.86 41.55 -21.75
C LEU A 422 77.09 42.02 -20.97
N LEU A 423 78.28 41.83 -21.56
CA LEU A 423 79.67 41.83 -21.05
C LEU A 423 80.21 40.40 -21.25
N ASP A 424 81.11 40.04 -22.16
CA ASP A 424 82.02 40.68 -23.14
C ASP A 424 82.15 39.59 -24.25
N ASP A 425 82.61 39.75 -25.49
CA ASP A 425 83.43 40.75 -26.16
C ASP A 425 83.32 40.48 -27.69
N GLN A 426 83.89 41.38 -28.47
CA GLN A 426 83.89 41.59 -29.93
C GLN A 426 84.08 40.38 -30.90
N PRO A 427 83.75 40.57 -32.21
CA PRO A 427 83.71 39.53 -33.23
C PRO A 427 85.05 39.37 -33.96
N ASP A 428 85.35 38.16 -34.42
CA ASP A 428 86.27 37.97 -35.54
C ASP A 428 85.67 37.00 -36.57
N LEU A 429 85.44 37.60 -37.74
CA LEU A 429 85.27 36.97 -39.04
C LEU A 429 86.58 36.28 -39.43
N PHE A 430 86.58 34.98 -39.72
CA PHE A 430 87.41 34.27 -40.73
C PHE A 430 86.92 32.81 -40.72
N GLU A 431 86.14 32.38 -41.71
CA GLU A 431 86.60 31.66 -42.90
C GLU A 431 87.10 30.22 -42.66
N SER A 432 86.61 29.34 -43.55
CA SER A 432 87.24 28.09 -44.04
C SER A 432 86.93 26.77 -43.33
N GLU A 433 86.00 26.05 -43.95
CA GLU A 433 86.12 24.70 -44.49
C GLU A 433 86.96 23.61 -43.78
N SER A 434 86.42 22.39 -43.95
CA SER A 434 87.13 21.12 -44.14
C SER A 434 87.23 20.18 -42.93
N GLY A 435 86.32 19.20 -42.93
CA GLY A 435 86.77 17.80 -43.03
C GLY A 435 87.37 17.13 -41.79
N PRO A 436 87.62 15.81 -41.87
CA PRO A 436 86.98 14.87 -40.94
C PRO A 436 88.00 13.99 -40.17
N THR A 437 87.45 12.95 -39.54
CA THR A 437 88.07 11.67 -39.13
C THR A 437 88.75 11.57 -37.77
N GLY A 438 88.46 10.44 -37.12
CA GLY A 438 89.03 9.96 -35.87
C GLY A 438 88.07 9.01 -35.18
#